data_AF-L0PBA0-F1
#
_entry.id   AF-L0PBA0-F1
#
_cell.length_a   1.000
_cell.length_b   1.000
_cell.length_c   1.000
_cell.angle_alpha   90.00
_cell.angle_beta   90.00
_cell.angle_gamma   90.00
#
_symmetry.space_group_name_H-M   'P 1'
#
loop_
_entity.id
_entity.type
_entity.pdbx_description
1 polymer ?
#
loop_
_entity_poly.entity_id
_entity_poly.type
_entity_poly.pdbx_seq_one_letter_code
_entity_poly.pdbx_strand_id
1 'polypeptide(L)'
;MNIQNQPEENRSLRDLFDSAEGFRKRIEEGSSELLTDCISLYEKCHYLTRKLCLFSKNEGIDDINTSEIKFLLIDYYIAELLDKNVTSNRSSAIMKSKNLFISFLILCDNYALLTNSDKTLFDHLNSTEMNNENYIIRESDISRREGKIQRYKREKELNENISNFLKNPSKDDNNLRKHFLELIQLAIFKSLQSIEQLDLELKMIEISKTNKQNTNNNYHEIQTEKEMHSTLKVENNPLKNGALLDKNGKVLVLPNDSVF
;
A
#
# COMPACT_ATOMS: atom_id res chain seq x y z
N MET A 1 5.34 -12.03 -35.62
CA MET A 1 5.69 -13.39 -35.13
C MET A 1 5.01 -13.55 -33.78
N ASN A 2 4.02 -14.44 -33.68
CA ASN A 2 3.24 -14.66 -32.46
C ASN A 2 4.13 -15.24 -31.35
N ILE A 3 4.21 -14.53 -30.23
CA ILE A 3 5.02 -14.91 -29.05
C ILE A 3 4.33 -16.01 -28.21
N GLN A 4 3.11 -16.40 -28.57
CA GLN A 4 2.24 -17.25 -27.73
C GLN A 4 2.63 -18.74 -27.63
N ASN A 5 3.67 -19.24 -28.32
CA ASN A 5 3.98 -20.69 -28.36
C ASN A 5 5.49 -20.97 -28.34
N GLN A 6 6.19 -20.58 -27.29
CA GLN A 6 7.49 -21.15 -26.94
C GLN A 6 7.32 -21.97 -25.66
N PRO A 7 7.87 -23.19 -25.56
CA PRO A 7 7.76 -24.00 -24.34
C PRO A 7 8.36 -23.24 -23.16
N GLU A 8 7.52 -23.01 -22.14
CA GLU A 8 7.77 -22.14 -20.98
C GLU A 8 8.99 -22.54 -20.12
N GLU A 9 9.51 -23.76 -20.25
CA GLU A 9 10.50 -24.33 -19.31
C GLU A 9 11.98 -23.94 -19.55
N ASN A 10 12.34 -23.29 -20.67
CA ASN A 10 13.76 -23.05 -21.03
C ASN A 10 14.14 -21.59 -21.32
N ARG A 11 13.32 -20.61 -20.93
CA ARG A 11 13.65 -19.19 -21.17
C ARG A 11 14.77 -18.73 -20.24
N SER A 12 15.75 -17.99 -20.78
CA SER A 12 16.82 -17.43 -19.96
C SER A 12 16.32 -16.28 -19.07
N LEU A 13 17.03 -16.00 -17.97
CA LEU A 13 16.74 -14.86 -17.09
C LEU A 13 16.69 -13.54 -17.89
N ARG A 14 17.60 -13.36 -18.85
CA ARG A 14 17.65 -12.18 -19.71
C ARG A 14 16.39 -12.06 -20.57
N ASP A 15 15.98 -13.14 -21.23
CA ASP A 15 14.80 -13.12 -22.11
C ASP A 15 13.50 -12.88 -21.34
N LEU A 16 13.39 -13.43 -20.12
CA LEU A 16 12.25 -13.20 -19.24
C LEU A 16 12.21 -11.74 -18.79
N PHE A 17 13.34 -11.19 -18.34
CA PHE A 17 13.43 -9.81 -17.88
C PHE A 17 13.14 -8.82 -19.02
N ASP A 18 13.74 -9.03 -20.20
CA ASP A 18 13.55 -8.13 -21.34
C ASP A 18 12.08 -8.18 -21.84
N SER A 19 11.39 -9.32 -21.69
CA SER A 19 9.94 -9.41 -21.94
C SER A 19 9.11 -8.68 -20.89
N ALA A 20 9.47 -8.80 -19.62
CA ALA A 20 8.82 -8.10 -18.52
C ALA A 20 8.95 -6.57 -18.70
N GLU A 21 10.13 -6.08 -19.04
CA GLU A 21 10.38 -4.67 -19.36
C GLU A 21 9.53 -4.19 -20.55
N GLY A 22 9.38 -5.02 -21.59
CA GLY A 22 8.50 -4.72 -22.71
C GLY A 22 7.03 -4.57 -22.29
N PHE A 23 6.56 -5.38 -21.36
CA PHE A 23 5.20 -5.28 -20.82
C PHE A 23 5.07 -4.06 -19.90
N ARG A 24 6.05 -3.82 -19.02
CA ARG A 24 6.09 -2.66 -18.12
C ARG A 24 5.99 -1.35 -18.88
N LYS A 25 6.75 -1.20 -19.97
CA LYS A 25 6.66 -0.01 -20.84
C LYS A 25 5.26 0.19 -21.42
N ARG A 26 4.61 -0.87 -21.89
CA ARG A 26 3.24 -0.79 -22.42
C ARG A 26 2.21 -0.46 -21.33
N ILE A 27 2.42 -0.95 -20.10
CA ILE A 27 1.59 -0.58 -18.94
C ILE A 27 1.73 0.91 -18.64
N GLU A 28 2.94 1.47 -18.71
CA GLU A 28 3.18 2.93 -18.57
C GLU A 28 2.48 3.74 -19.67
N GLU A 29 2.32 3.16 -20.86
CA GLU A 29 1.57 3.74 -21.99
C GLU A 29 0.04 3.52 -21.90
N GLY A 30 -0.45 2.76 -20.91
CA GLY A 30 -1.87 2.59 -20.60
C GLY A 30 -2.44 1.17 -20.71
N SER A 31 -1.66 0.17 -21.12
CA SER A 31 -2.09 -1.23 -21.24
C SER A 31 -2.18 -1.97 -19.89
N SER A 32 -3.12 -1.58 -19.04
CA SER A 32 -3.35 -2.20 -17.73
C SER A 32 -3.68 -3.70 -17.77
N GLU A 33 -4.19 -4.22 -18.88
CA GLU A 33 -4.48 -5.64 -19.09
C GLU A 33 -3.25 -6.54 -19.03
N LEU A 34 -2.04 -5.99 -19.24
CA LEU A 34 -0.77 -6.74 -19.20
C LEU A 34 -0.20 -6.89 -17.79
N LEU A 35 -0.84 -6.29 -16.78
CA LEU A 35 -0.29 -6.17 -15.42
C LEU A 35 0.01 -7.53 -14.79
N THR A 36 -0.94 -8.46 -14.85
CA THR A 36 -0.79 -9.79 -14.25
C THR A 36 0.30 -10.61 -14.93
N ASP A 37 0.37 -10.57 -16.26
CA ASP A 37 1.41 -11.29 -17.02
C ASP A 37 2.79 -10.69 -16.77
N CYS A 38 2.89 -9.36 -16.66
CA CYS A 38 4.12 -8.65 -16.34
C CYS A 38 4.64 -9.05 -14.95
N ILE A 39 3.76 -9.06 -13.94
CA ILE A 39 4.11 -9.53 -12.59
C ILE A 39 4.61 -10.98 -12.64
N SER A 40 3.92 -11.86 -13.38
CA SER A 40 4.33 -13.26 -13.51
C SER A 40 5.73 -13.41 -14.13
N LEU A 41 6.08 -12.60 -15.14
CA LEU A 41 7.41 -12.61 -15.74
C LEU A 41 8.49 -12.16 -14.77
N TYR A 42 8.27 -11.09 -13.99
CA TYR A 42 9.22 -10.68 -12.97
C TYR A 42 9.33 -11.68 -11.81
N GLU A 43 8.23 -12.33 -11.40
CA GLU A 43 8.26 -13.39 -10.37
C GLU A 43 9.11 -14.58 -10.84
N LYS A 44 9.03 -14.96 -12.12
CA LYS A 44 9.94 -15.96 -12.72
C LYS A 44 11.39 -15.48 -12.71
N CYS A 45 11.65 -14.20 -13.02
CA CYS A 45 13.00 -13.63 -12.92
C CYS A 45 13.53 -13.69 -11.48
N HIS A 46 12.73 -13.29 -10.49
CA HIS A 46 13.06 -13.34 -9.07
C HIS A 46 13.37 -14.77 -8.60
N TYR A 47 12.61 -15.77 -9.07
CA TYR A 47 12.93 -17.17 -8.80
C TYR A 47 14.29 -17.58 -9.38
N LEU A 48 14.58 -17.22 -10.63
CA LEU A 48 15.82 -17.58 -11.29
C LEU A 48 17.04 -16.90 -10.69
N THR A 49 16.97 -15.61 -10.30
CA THR A 49 18.10 -14.92 -9.66
C THR A 49 18.49 -15.60 -8.35
N ARG A 50 17.52 -16.08 -7.57
CA ARG A 50 17.77 -16.85 -6.34
C ARG A 50 18.33 -18.24 -6.63
N LYS A 51 17.78 -18.94 -7.63
CA LYS A 51 18.27 -20.26 -8.05
C LYS A 51 19.71 -20.22 -8.55
N LEU A 52 20.10 -19.15 -9.23
CA LEU A 52 21.44 -18.92 -9.74
C LEU A 52 22.39 -18.32 -8.68
N CYS A 53 21.88 -17.97 -7.49
CA CYS A 53 22.63 -17.28 -6.44
C CYS A 53 23.34 -16.03 -6.97
N LEU A 54 22.67 -15.26 -7.84
CA LEU A 54 23.29 -14.14 -8.56
C LEU A 54 23.79 -13.01 -7.64
N PHE A 55 23.21 -12.89 -6.46
CA PHE A 55 23.55 -11.88 -5.48
C PHE A 55 23.92 -12.52 -4.15
N SER A 56 25.08 -12.15 -3.63
CA SER A 56 25.59 -12.56 -2.33
C SER A 56 25.71 -11.36 -1.39
N LYS A 57 25.53 -11.58 -0.08
CA LYS A 57 25.65 -10.53 0.94
C LYS A 57 27.09 -10.02 1.14
N ASN A 58 28.08 -10.75 0.63
CA ASN A 58 29.50 -10.46 0.84
C ASN A 58 30.17 -9.80 -0.37
N GLU A 59 29.39 -9.37 -1.36
CA GLU A 59 29.88 -8.73 -2.59
C GLU A 59 29.59 -7.23 -2.56
N GLY A 60 30.48 -6.43 -3.13
CA GLY A 60 30.24 -5.02 -3.42
C GLY A 60 29.57 -4.85 -4.79
N ILE A 61 29.04 -3.65 -5.05
CA ILE A 61 28.47 -3.35 -6.37
C ILE A 61 29.49 -3.54 -7.50
N ASP A 62 30.77 -3.32 -7.21
CA ASP A 62 31.89 -3.47 -8.15
C ASP A 62 32.16 -4.92 -8.57
N ASP A 63 31.66 -5.90 -7.82
CA ASP A 63 31.78 -7.32 -8.14
C ASP A 63 30.70 -7.80 -9.13
N ILE A 64 29.67 -7.00 -9.40
CA ILE A 64 28.58 -7.35 -10.31
C ILE A 64 28.88 -6.86 -11.73
N ASN A 65 28.70 -7.75 -12.72
CA ASN A 65 28.80 -7.37 -14.13
C ASN A 65 27.73 -6.34 -14.51
N THR A 66 28.08 -5.36 -15.35
CA THR A 66 27.16 -4.31 -15.81
C THR A 66 25.82 -4.85 -16.33
N SER A 67 25.83 -5.98 -17.04
CA SER A 67 24.61 -6.58 -17.60
C SER A 67 23.67 -7.23 -16.57
N GLU A 68 24.15 -7.45 -15.34
CA GLU A 68 23.44 -8.12 -14.24
C GLU A 68 22.89 -7.13 -13.20
N ILE A 69 23.44 -5.92 -13.13
CA ILE A 69 22.99 -4.86 -12.20
C ILE A 69 21.48 -4.62 -12.32
N LYS A 70 20.93 -4.65 -13.54
CA LYS A 70 19.49 -4.45 -13.79
C LYS A 70 18.59 -5.43 -13.03
N PHE A 71 19.10 -6.61 -12.67
CA PHE A 71 18.33 -7.62 -11.94
C PHE A 71 18.17 -7.27 -10.45
N LEU A 72 18.94 -6.31 -9.91
CA LEU A 72 18.70 -5.78 -8.56
C LEU A 72 17.32 -5.08 -8.44
N LEU A 73 16.76 -4.61 -9.56
CA LEU A 73 15.50 -3.88 -9.61
C LEU A 73 14.24 -4.78 -9.63
N ILE A 74 14.40 -6.10 -9.66
CA ILE A 74 13.27 -7.03 -9.84
C ILE A 74 12.23 -6.86 -8.73
N ASP A 75 12.65 -6.87 -7.46
CA ASP A 75 11.74 -6.73 -6.32
C ASP A 75 11.01 -5.38 -6.35
N TYR A 76 11.74 -4.30 -6.71
CA TYR A 76 11.17 -2.97 -6.89
C TYR A 76 10.06 -2.96 -7.97
N TYR A 77 10.31 -3.57 -9.13
CA TYR A 77 9.31 -3.59 -10.20
C TYR A 77 8.08 -4.40 -9.85
N ILE A 78 8.23 -5.56 -9.19
CA ILE A 78 7.09 -6.33 -8.71
C ILE A 78 6.27 -5.49 -7.71
N ALA A 79 6.94 -4.80 -6.78
CA ALA A 79 6.28 -3.95 -5.78
C ALA A 79 5.46 -2.83 -6.43
N GLU A 80 6.04 -2.12 -7.41
CA GLU A 80 5.36 -1.02 -8.12
C GLU A 80 4.14 -1.51 -8.91
N LEU A 81 4.25 -2.67 -9.56
CA LEU A 81 3.14 -3.26 -10.31
C LEU A 81 2.02 -3.75 -9.38
N LEU A 82 2.36 -4.31 -8.22
CA LEU A 82 1.38 -4.69 -7.20
C LEU A 82 0.66 -3.48 -6.61
N ASP A 83 1.38 -2.36 -6.43
CA ASP A 83 0.77 -1.13 -5.94
C ASP A 83 -0.23 -0.56 -6.95
N LYS A 84 0.07 -0.63 -8.25
CA LYS A 84 -0.86 -0.27 -9.34
C LYS A 84 -2.05 -1.23 -9.48
N ASN A 85 -1.99 -2.43 -8.88
CA ASN A 85 -3.01 -3.46 -9.06
C ASN A 85 -4.25 -3.21 -8.18
N VAL A 86 -5.40 -3.00 -8.82
CA VAL A 86 -6.69 -2.88 -8.14
C VAL A 86 -7.24 -4.28 -7.88
N THR A 87 -7.11 -4.75 -6.66
CA THR A 87 -7.56 -6.09 -6.25
C THR A 87 -8.62 -6.03 -5.16
N SER A 88 -9.47 -7.06 -5.08
CA SER A 88 -10.48 -7.21 -4.03
C SER A 88 -9.87 -7.35 -2.62
N ASN A 89 -8.64 -7.87 -2.52
CA ASN A 89 -7.87 -7.98 -1.28
C ASN A 89 -6.71 -6.99 -1.25
N ARG A 90 -7.04 -5.70 -1.35
CA ARG A 90 -6.07 -4.59 -1.37
C ARG A 90 -5.09 -4.62 -0.19
N SER A 91 -5.55 -4.96 1.03
CA SER A 91 -4.67 -5.08 2.20
C SER A 91 -3.53 -6.09 1.97
N SER A 92 -3.83 -7.26 1.42
CA SER A 92 -2.80 -8.28 1.13
C SER A 92 -1.85 -7.83 0.02
N ALA A 93 -2.37 -7.18 -1.02
CA ALA A 93 -1.54 -6.61 -2.09
C ALA A 93 -0.56 -5.54 -1.55
N ILE A 94 -1.03 -4.64 -0.69
CA ILE A 94 -0.20 -3.62 -0.04
C ILE A 94 0.90 -4.27 0.80
N MET A 95 0.56 -5.24 1.64
CA MET A 95 1.56 -5.94 2.48
C MET A 95 2.63 -6.63 1.62
N LYS A 96 2.22 -7.29 0.53
CA LYS A 96 3.16 -7.93 -0.40
C LYS A 96 4.07 -6.90 -1.09
N SER A 97 3.50 -5.79 -1.57
CA SER A 97 4.25 -4.69 -2.19
C SER A 97 5.25 -4.07 -1.21
N LYS A 98 4.83 -3.73 0.02
CA LYS A 98 5.70 -3.20 1.07
C LYS A 98 6.87 -4.15 1.37
N ASN A 99 6.62 -5.45 1.53
CA ASN A 99 7.67 -6.43 1.80
C ASN A 99 8.70 -6.54 0.65
N LEU A 100 8.27 -6.37 -0.59
CA LEU A 100 9.16 -6.35 -1.75
C LEU A 100 10.01 -5.07 -1.79
N PHE A 101 9.42 -3.89 -1.52
CA PHE A 101 10.20 -2.65 -1.37
C PHE A 101 11.24 -2.77 -0.25
N ILE A 102 10.89 -3.36 0.90
CA ILE A 102 11.83 -3.61 1.99
C ILE A 102 12.94 -4.58 1.56
N SER A 103 12.59 -5.66 0.86
CA SER A 103 13.58 -6.65 0.35
C SER A 103 14.56 -6.01 -0.62
N PHE A 104 14.07 -5.17 -1.53
CA PHE A 104 14.89 -4.36 -2.43
C PHE A 104 15.83 -3.40 -1.69
N LEU A 105 15.34 -2.69 -0.67
CA LEU A 105 16.17 -1.76 0.11
C LEU A 105 17.24 -2.47 0.93
N ILE A 106 16.93 -3.63 1.51
CA ILE A 106 17.91 -4.50 2.18
C ILE A 106 18.99 -4.96 1.19
N LEU A 107 18.58 -5.38 -0.02
CA LEU A 107 19.51 -5.77 -1.06
C LEU A 107 20.43 -4.59 -1.45
N CYS A 108 19.87 -3.40 -1.65
CA CYS A 108 20.65 -2.19 -1.90
C CYS A 108 21.62 -1.84 -0.76
N ASP A 109 21.24 -2.02 0.50
CA ASP A 109 22.12 -1.78 1.65
C ASP A 109 23.30 -2.77 1.68
N ASN A 110 23.05 -4.05 1.40
CA ASN A 110 24.11 -5.07 1.35
C ASN A 110 25.18 -4.72 0.30
N TYR A 111 24.79 -4.08 -0.81
CA TYR A 111 25.68 -3.64 -1.88
C TYR A 111 26.18 -2.19 -1.70
N ALA A 112 25.99 -1.59 -0.52
CA ALA A 112 26.39 -0.22 -0.18
C ALA A 112 25.83 0.86 -1.13
N LEU A 113 24.62 0.65 -1.65
CA LEU A 113 23.94 1.57 -2.57
C LEU A 113 23.08 2.63 -1.86
N LEU A 114 22.79 2.46 -0.57
CA LEU A 114 22.08 3.47 0.22
C LEU A 114 23.03 4.57 0.67
N THR A 115 22.61 5.82 0.52
CA THR A 115 23.31 6.93 1.21
C THR A 115 22.99 6.90 2.70
N ASN A 116 23.80 7.58 3.52
CA ASN A 116 23.52 7.71 4.96
C ASN A 116 22.12 8.28 5.25
N SER A 117 21.65 9.22 4.42
CA SER A 117 20.31 9.78 4.54
C SER A 117 19.22 8.77 4.18
N ASP A 118 19.42 7.98 3.12
CA ASP A 118 18.47 6.94 2.72
C ASP A 118 18.41 5.82 3.77
N LYS A 119 19.56 5.42 4.33
CA LYS A 119 19.66 4.41 5.38
C LYS A 119 18.96 4.84 6.66
N THR A 120 19.19 6.08 7.11
CA THR A 120 18.52 6.64 8.30
C THR A 120 16.99 6.64 8.14
N LEU A 121 16.50 7.02 6.95
CA LEU A 121 15.07 6.98 6.66
C LEU A 121 14.55 5.53 6.59
N PHE A 122 15.28 4.64 5.94
CA PHE A 122 14.91 3.23 5.84
C PHE A 122 14.80 2.56 7.21
N ASP A 123 15.80 2.74 8.08
CA ASP A 123 15.81 2.18 9.43
C ASP A 123 14.61 2.67 10.24
N HIS A 124 14.26 3.95 10.11
CA HIS A 124 13.06 4.52 10.73
C HIS A 124 11.77 3.87 10.18
N LEU A 125 11.62 3.75 8.86
CA LEU A 125 10.42 3.16 8.22
C LEU A 125 10.29 1.66 8.49
N ASN A 126 11.41 0.96 8.63
CA ASN A 126 11.43 -0.48 8.92
C ASN A 126 11.33 -0.79 10.43
N SER A 127 11.42 0.24 11.28
CA SER A 127 11.20 0.08 12.71
C SER A 127 9.72 -0.13 13.04
N THR A 128 9.44 -1.00 14.00
CA THR A 128 8.07 -1.29 14.50
C THR A 128 7.43 -0.08 15.20
N GLU A 129 8.17 1.01 15.40
CA GLU A 129 7.76 2.21 16.13
C GLU A 129 6.84 3.15 15.33
N MET A 130 6.61 2.89 14.05
CA MET A 130 5.59 3.60 13.25
C MET A 130 4.16 3.46 13.81
N ASN A 131 3.93 2.50 14.72
CA ASN A 131 2.66 2.35 15.43
C ASN A 131 2.43 3.42 16.51
N ASN A 132 3.43 4.24 16.84
CA ASN A 132 3.21 5.38 17.73
C ASN A 132 2.56 6.53 16.95
N GLU A 133 1.48 7.07 17.50
CA GLU A 133 0.64 8.17 16.97
C GLU A 133 1.39 9.44 16.55
N ASN A 134 2.69 9.51 16.86
CA ASN A 134 3.60 10.61 16.59
C ASN A 134 4.12 10.70 15.14
N TYR A 135 3.74 9.82 14.21
CA TYR A 135 4.19 9.94 12.81
C TYR A 135 3.58 11.17 12.10
N ILE A 136 2.28 11.43 12.29
CA ILE A 136 1.58 12.56 11.64
C ILE A 136 2.04 13.92 12.21
N ILE A 137 2.62 13.93 13.41
CA ILE A 137 2.96 15.16 14.16
C ILE A 137 4.39 15.65 13.89
N ARG A 138 5.27 14.83 13.29
CA ARG A 138 6.70 15.15 13.07
C ARG A 138 7.04 15.70 11.68
N GLU A 139 6.05 16.23 10.96
CA GLU A 139 6.30 16.93 9.69
C GLU A 139 6.85 18.36 9.89
N SER A 140 6.91 18.82 11.15
CA SER A 140 7.35 20.16 11.57
C SER A 140 8.87 20.31 11.81
N ASP A 141 9.67 19.23 11.72
CA ASP A 141 11.12 19.33 11.89
C ASP A 141 11.79 19.94 10.64
N ILE A 142 12.44 21.09 10.81
CA ILE A 142 13.20 21.81 9.78
C ILE A 142 14.20 20.88 9.08
N SER A 143 14.81 19.95 9.83
CA SER A 143 15.73 18.92 9.31
C SER A 143 15.06 17.93 8.34
N ARG A 144 13.79 17.55 8.56
CA ARG A 144 13.05 16.70 7.60
C ARG A 144 12.68 17.49 6.34
N ARG A 145 12.36 18.77 6.47
CA ARG A 145 12.07 19.64 5.31
C ARG A 145 13.32 19.86 4.44
N GLU A 146 14.48 20.13 5.04
CA GLU A 146 15.74 20.26 4.30
C GLU A 146 16.15 18.93 3.65
N GLY A 147 16.00 17.80 4.36
CA GLY A 147 16.17 16.46 3.80
C GLY A 147 15.26 16.21 2.60
N LYS A 148 13.96 16.52 2.71
CA LYS A 148 12.99 16.42 1.59
C LYS A 148 13.43 17.28 0.38
N ILE A 149 13.90 18.51 0.61
CA ILE A 149 14.37 19.41 -0.47
C ILE A 149 15.60 18.82 -1.19
N GLN A 150 16.59 18.33 -0.44
CA GLN A 150 17.78 17.73 -1.03
C GLN A 150 17.43 16.47 -1.83
N ARG A 151 16.54 15.62 -1.30
CA ARG A 151 16.09 14.41 -1.99
C ARG A 151 15.31 14.74 -3.26
N TYR A 152 14.44 15.76 -3.25
CA TYR A 152 13.72 16.21 -4.44
C TYR A 152 14.65 16.73 -5.54
N LYS A 153 15.69 17.49 -5.18
CA LYS A 153 16.71 17.95 -6.15
C LYS A 153 17.44 16.78 -6.78
N ARG A 154 17.85 15.80 -5.97
CA ARG A 154 18.52 14.58 -6.44
C ARG A 154 17.62 13.74 -7.33
N GLU A 155 16.35 13.56 -6.95
CA GLU A 155 15.36 12.87 -7.76
C GLU A 155 15.20 13.53 -9.13
N LYS A 156 15.13 14.86 -9.18
CA LYS A 156 15.04 15.61 -10.43
C LYS A 156 16.26 15.38 -11.33
N GLU A 157 17.46 15.44 -10.76
CA GLU A 157 18.72 15.17 -11.48
C GLU A 157 18.77 13.75 -12.03
N LEU A 158 18.40 12.75 -11.21
CA LEU A 158 18.32 11.35 -11.64
C LEU A 158 17.36 11.18 -12.83
N ASN A 159 16.16 11.76 -12.75
CA ASN A 159 15.19 11.70 -13.83
C ASN A 159 15.71 12.39 -15.12
N GLU A 160 16.38 13.52 -15.01
CA GLU A 160 17.00 14.20 -16.15
C GLU A 160 18.09 13.34 -16.80
N ASN A 161 18.99 12.74 -16.01
CA ASN A 161 20.06 11.87 -16.51
C ASN A 161 19.50 10.61 -17.18
N ILE A 162 18.53 9.94 -16.55
CA ILE A 162 17.85 8.77 -17.11
C ILE A 162 17.16 9.13 -18.43
N SER A 163 16.44 10.26 -18.48
CA SER A 163 15.80 10.73 -19.70
C SER A 163 16.80 11.00 -20.82
N ASN A 164 17.93 11.63 -20.51
CA ASN A 164 18.98 11.92 -21.47
C ASN A 164 19.63 10.64 -22.01
N PHE A 165 19.89 9.65 -21.16
CA PHE A 165 20.41 8.34 -21.57
C PHE A 165 19.43 7.62 -22.51
N LEU A 166 18.13 7.64 -22.20
CA LEU A 166 17.12 7.00 -23.05
C LEU A 166 17.00 7.65 -24.44
N LYS A 167 17.22 8.97 -24.54
CA LYS A 167 17.23 9.69 -25.83
C LYS A 167 18.46 9.36 -26.67
N ASN A 168 19.63 9.23 -26.04
CA ASN A 168 20.90 8.94 -26.70
C ASN A 168 21.63 7.80 -25.97
N PRO A 169 21.23 6.53 -26.15
CA PRO A 169 21.83 5.41 -25.46
C PRO A 169 23.29 5.24 -25.85
N SER A 170 24.19 5.22 -24.86
CA SER A 170 25.60 4.92 -25.08
C SER A 170 25.81 3.42 -25.23
N LYS A 171 26.75 3.03 -26.10
CA LYS A 171 27.23 1.64 -26.21
C LYS A 171 28.41 1.34 -25.29
N ASP A 172 28.95 2.37 -24.64
CA ASP A 172 30.06 2.23 -23.71
C ASP A 172 29.57 1.62 -22.38
N ASP A 173 30.29 0.60 -21.91
CA ASP A 173 29.89 -0.18 -20.73
C ASP A 173 29.87 0.67 -19.45
N ASN A 174 30.80 1.62 -19.29
CA ASN A 174 30.83 2.51 -18.13
C ASN A 174 29.59 3.40 -18.07
N ASN A 175 29.17 3.94 -19.21
CA ASN A 175 27.94 4.72 -19.30
C ASN A 175 26.68 3.87 -19.05
N LEU A 176 26.66 2.63 -19.54
CA LEU A 176 25.55 1.70 -19.28
C LEU A 176 25.48 1.32 -17.79
N ARG A 177 26.63 1.04 -17.17
CA ARG A 177 26.75 0.80 -15.72
C ARG A 177 26.23 1.98 -14.93
N LYS A 178 26.68 3.20 -15.26
CA LYS A 178 26.19 4.43 -14.63
C LYS A 178 24.67 4.55 -14.74
N HIS A 179 24.11 4.30 -15.92
CA HIS A 179 22.67 4.37 -16.13
C HIS A 179 21.89 3.40 -15.22
N PHE A 180 22.33 2.14 -15.10
CA PHE A 180 21.68 1.19 -14.20
C PHE A 180 21.79 1.61 -12.73
N LEU A 181 22.93 2.16 -12.31
CA LEU A 181 23.08 2.71 -10.96
C LEU A 181 22.14 3.89 -10.72
N GLU A 182 21.96 4.79 -11.69
CA GLU A 182 21.00 5.90 -11.60
C GLU A 182 19.55 5.38 -11.48
N LEU A 183 19.18 4.34 -12.23
CA LEU A 183 17.89 3.67 -12.10
C LEU A 183 17.68 3.10 -10.69
N ILE A 184 18.70 2.45 -10.11
CA ILE A 184 18.64 1.93 -8.74
C ILE A 184 18.50 3.06 -7.72
N GLN A 185 19.24 4.16 -7.87
CA GLN A 185 19.10 5.31 -6.98
C GLN A 185 17.71 5.93 -7.03
N LEU A 186 17.11 6.03 -8.22
CA LEU A 186 15.74 6.49 -8.37
C LEU A 186 14.74 5.50 -7.72
N ALA A 187 14.95 4.20 -7.91
CA ALA A 187 14.13 3.16 -7.31
C ALA A 187 14.21 3.16 -5.77
N ILE A 188 15.38 3.41 -5.18
CA ILE A 188 15.57 3.58 -3.72
C ILE A 188 14.70 4.74 -3.22
N PHE A 189 14.78 5.90 -3.89
CA PHE A 189 14.00 7.06 -3.51
C PHE A 189 12.50 6.77 -3.53
N LYS A 190 12.01 6.18 -4.63
CA LYS A 190 10.60 5.82 -4.81
C LYS A 190 10.14 4.76 -3.81
N SER A 191 10.96 3.75 -3.52
CA SER A 191 10.63 2.71 -2.54
C SER A 191 10.37 3.29 -1.15
N LEU A 192 11.23 4.22 -0.70
CA LEU A 192 11.08 4.87 0.59
C LEU A 192 9.77 5.68 0.67
N GLN A 193 9.44 6.41 -0.39
CA GLN A 193 8.18 7.16 -0.48
C GLN A 193 6.95 6.22 -0.53
N SER A 194 7.03 5.14 -1.31
CA SER A 194 5.94 4.17 -1.43
C SER A 194 5.67 3.47 -0.10
N ILE A 195 6.69 3.12 0.69
CA ILE A 195 6.49 2.52 2.02
C ILE A 195 5.67 3.46 2.92
N GLU A 196 6.01 4.75 2.98
CA GLU A 196 5.25 5.75 3.76
C GLU A 196 3.78 5.83 3.31
N GLN A 197 3.53 5.83 2.00
CA GLN A 197 2.19 5.90 1.42
C GLN A 197 1.37 4.63 1.71
N LEU A 198 1.98 3.47 1.55
CA LEU A 198 1.35 2.17 1.80
C LEU A 198 0.98 1.98 3.27
N ASP A 199 1.80 2.47 4.21
CA ASP A 199 1.49 2.42 5.63
C ASP A 199 0.30 3.31 6.00
N LEU A 200 0.22 4.51 5.42
CA LEU A 200 -0.95 5.37 5.57
C LEU A 200 -2.19 4.71 4.99
N GLU A 201 -2.09 4.08 3.81
CA GLU A 201 -3.21 3.37 3.19
C GLU A 201 -3.69 2.20 4.06
N LEU A 202 -2.78 1.37 4.60
CA LEU A 202 -3.13 0.27 5.51
C LEU A 202 -3.87 0.78 6.74
N LYS A 203 -3.38 1.85 7.37
CA LYS A 203 -4.03 2.48 8.53
C LYS A 203 -5.44 2.97 8.19
N MET A 204 -5.62 3.59 7.02
CA MET A 204 -6.93 4.05 6.58
C MET A 204 -7.90 2.90 6.30
N ILE A 205 -7.42 1.79 5.73
CA ILE A 205 -8.22 0.58 5.53
C ILE A 205 -8.64 -0.01 6.88
N GLU A 206 -7.74 -0.05 7.86
CA GLU A 206 -8.04 -0.54 9.21
C GLU A 206 -9.11 0.32 9.91
N ILE A 207 -8.94 1.64 9.94
CA ILE A 207 -9.93 2.58 10.48
C ILE A 207 -11.29 2.38 9.79
N SER A 208 -11.30 2.21 8.47
CA SER A 208 -12.52 1.97 7.70
C SER A 208 -13.23 0.65 8.06
N LYS A 209 -12.47 -0.40 8.41
CA LYS A 209 -13.03 -1.68 8.89
C LYS A 209 -13.63 -1.52 10.28
N THR A 210 -12.93 -0.88 11.21
CA THR A 210 -13.40 -0.62 12.58
C THR A 210 -14.67 0.21 12.59
N ASN A 211 -14.75 1.27 11.77
CA ASN A 211 -15.95 2.10 11.66
C ASN A 211 -17.16 1.31 11.14
N LYS A 212 -16.98 0.42 10.15
CA LYS A 212 -18.06 -0.46 9.65
C LYS A 212 -18.54 -1.46 10.71
N GLN A 213 -17.63 -2.00 11.50
CA GLN A 213 -17.97 -2.90 12.61
C GLN A 213 -18.75 -2.16 13.70
N ASN A 214 -18.31 -0.96 14.08
CA ASN A 214 -19.01 -0.15 15.07
C ASN A 214 -20.41 0.27 14.61
N THR A 215 -20.61 0.61 13.34
CA THR A 215 -21.96 0.87 12.81
C THR A 215 -22.84 -0.37 12.85
N ASN A 216 -22.33 -1.54 12.47
CA ASN A 216 -23.10 -2.78 12.47
C ASN A 216 -23.47 -3.23 13.90
N ASN A 217 -22.57 -3.06 14.86
CA ASN A 217 -22.84 -3.33 16.27
C ASN A 217 -23.92 -2.39 16.81
N ASN A 218 -23.85 -1.10 16.48
CA ASN A 218 -24.84 -0.11 16.91
C ASN A 218 -26.24 -0.38 16.29
N TYR A 219 -26.31 -0.84 15.02
CA TYR A 219 -27.57 -1.29 14.42
C TYR A 219 -28.15 -2.53 15.12
N HIS A 220 -27.32 -3.50 15.49
CA HIS A 220 -27.78 -4.67 16.24
C HIS A 220 -28.23 -4.28 17.65
N GLU A 221 -27.48 -3.44 18.36
CA GLU A 221 -27.80 -2.98 19.72
C GLU A 221 -29.16 -2.26 19.75
N ILE A 222 -29.41 -1.34 18.81
CA ILE A 222 -30.70 -0.63 18.64
C ILE A 222 -31.86 -1.61 18.32
N GLN A 223 -31.60 -2.69 17.56
CA GLN A 223 -32.61 -3.71 17.29
C GLN A 223 -32.93 -4.55 18.53
N THR A 224 -31.92 -5.00 19.28
CA THR A 224 -32.13 -5.71 20.55
C THR A 224 -32.85 -4.86 21.58
N GLU A 225 -32.53 -3.56 21.70
CA GLU A 225 -33.25 -2.65 22.62
C GLU A 225 -34.73 -2.47 22.21
N LYS A 226 -35.01 -2.35 20.91
CA LYS A 226 -36.39 -2.25 20.39
C LYS A 226 -37.18 -3.54 20.60
N GLU A 227 -36.57 -4.70 20.40
CA GLU A 227 -37.20 -6.00 20.65
C GLU A 227 -37.47 -6.20 22.15
N MET A 228 -36.51 -5.86 23.02
CA MET A 228 -36.68 -5.94 24.48
C MET A 228 -37.79 -5.01 24.98
N HIS A 229 -37.88 -3.77 24.48
CA HIS A 229 -38.97 -2.85 24.77
C HIS A 229 -40.33 -3.29 24.20
N SER A 230 -40.35 -4.07 23.11
CA SER A 230 -41.59 -4.64 22.55
C SER A 230 -42.14 -5.78 23.42
N THR A 231 -41.26 -6.58 24.02
CA THR A 231 -41.63 -7.69 24.93
C THR A 231 -42.05 -7.23 26.33
N LEU A 232 -41.75 -5.99 26.69
CA LEU A 232 -42.14 -5.37 27.97
C LEU A 232 -43.49 -4.62 27.90
N LYS A 233 -44.26 -4.78 26.81
CA LYS A 233 -45.65 -4.31 26.79
C LYS A 233 -46.52 -5.18 27.71
N VAL A 234 -46.55 -4.73 28.96
CA VAL A 234 -47.51 -5.03 30.02
C VAL A 234 -48.88 -5.42 29.46
N GLU A 235 -49.37 -6.61 29.84
CA GLU A 235 -50.77 -7.00 29.74
C GLU A 235 -51.62 -5.98 30.50
N ASN A 236 -52.12 -4.96 29.78
CA ASN A 236 -53.09 -4.02 30.32
C ASN A 236 -54.50 -4.61 30.21
N ASN A 237 -54.97 -5.09 31.36
CA ASN A 237 -56.35 -5.36 31.73
C ASN A 237 -57.25 -4.14 31.38
N PRO A 238 -58.42 -4.29 30.71
CA PRO A 238 -59.22 -3.15 30.30
C PRO A 238 -60.16 -2.70 31.43
N LEU A 239 -59.74 -1.73 32.23
CA LEU A 239 -60.65 -0.94 33.06
C LEU A 239 -60.89 0.42 32.40
N LYS A 240 -62.12 0.53 31.89
CA LYS A 240 -62.79 1.70 31.29
C LYS A 240 -62.56 2.98 32.11
N ASN A 241 -61.92 3.98 31.51
CA ASN A 241 -62.12 5.38 31.89
C ASN A 241 -63.18 6.00 30.97
N GLY A 242 -64.45 5.74 31.28
CA GLY A 242 -65.59 6.51 30.79
C GLY A 242 -66.11 7.39 31.92
N ALA A 243 -66.40 8.65 31.63
CA ALA A 243 -67.02 9.57 32.58
C ALA A 243 -68.27 8.93 33.22
N LEU A 244 -68.37 8.97 34.55
CA LEU A 244 -69.52 8.45 35.28
C LEU A 244 -70.71 9.40 35.09
N LEU A 245 -71.68 8.95 34.31
CA LEU A 245 -72.97 9.61 34.05
C LEU A 245 -74.03 9.00 34.98
N ASP A 246 -74.95 9.81 35.49
CA ASP A 246 -76.13 9.28 36.16
C ASP A 246 -77.16 8.72 35.15
N LYS A 247 -78.21 8.07 35.66
CA LYS A 247 -79.27 7.45 34.84
C LYS A 247 -80.07 8.41 33.95
N ASN A 248 -79.82 9.72 34.04
CA ASN A 248 -80.45 10.76 33.22
C ASN A 248 -79.42 11.52 32.36
N GLY A 249 -78.16 11.05 32.28
CA GLY A 249 -77.19 11.51 31.28
C GLY A 249 -76.48 12.83 31.60
N LYS A 250 -76.40 13.26 32.86
CA LYS A 250 -75.60 14.43 33.25
C LYS A 250 -74.29 14.01 33.93
N VAL A 251 -73.20 14.71 33.58
CA VAL A 251 -71.84 14.43 34.08
C VAL A 251 -71.72 14.84 35.55
N LEU A 252 -71.30 13.91 36.41
CA LEU A 252 -71.03 14.20 37.82
C LEU A 252 -69.61 14.78 37.95
N VAL A 253 -69.53 16.09 38.24
CA VAL A 253 -68.28 16.76 38.58
C VAL A 253 -68.09 16.65 40.10
N LEU A 254 -66.98 16.06 40.55
CA LEU A 254 -66.61 16.03 41.96
C LEU A 254 -66.30 17.47 42.46
N PRO A 255 -66.60 17.82 43.72
CA PRO A 255 -66.39 19.17 44.22
C PRO A 255 -64.89 19.46 44.33
N ASN A 256 -64.47 20.63 43.83
CA ASN A 256 -63.19 21.23 44.19
C ASN A 256 -63.30 21.70 45.64
N ASP A 257 -62.68 20.99 46.57
CA ASP A 257 -62.34 21.54 47.88
C ASP A 257 -60.87 21.97 47.91
N SER A 258 -60.76 23.28 48.01
CA SER A 258 -59.69 24.15 48.46
C SER A 258 -58.82 23.67 49.63
N VAL A 259 -57.53 24.05 49.53
CA VAL A 259 -56.65 24.65 50.57
C VAL A 259 -56.30 23.77 51.79
N PHE A 260 -55.01 23.43 51.94
CA PHE A 260 -54.04 24.10 52.84
C PHE A 260 -52.61 23.72 52.46
#